data_AF-A0AAI8FMM9-F1
#
_entry.id   AF-A0AAI8FMM9-F1
#
_cell.length_a   1.000
_cell.length_b   1.000
_cell.length_c   1.000
_cell.angle_alpha   90.00
_cell.angle_beta   90.00
_cell.angle_gamma   90.00
#
_symmetry.space_group_name_H-M   'P 1'
#
loop_
_entity.id
_entity.type
_entity.pdbx_description
1 polymer ?
#
loop_
_entity_poly.entity_id
_entity_poly.type
_entity_poly.pdbx_seq_one_letter_code
_entity_poly.pdbx_strand_id
1 'polypeptide(L)'
;MQLELLERPYLSAQELADVARDIRNLYWVIRNTRRGIHDAKRRRVYYKIAEHKKRLLMAGVSKEMILGLLRCCRARDCQGQDCFDCPNRRSQSTYKI
;
A
#
# COMPACT_ATOMS: atom_id res chain seq x y z
N MET A 1 19.42 -31.25 -7.76
CA MET A 1 19.33 -29.94 -7.08
C MET A 1 17.92 -29.83 -6.54
N GLN A 2 17.72 -30.11 -5.25
CA GLN A 2 16.46 -29.83 -4.57
C GLN A 2 16.33 -28.31 -4.46
N LEU A 3 15.44 -27.72 -5.25
CA LEU A 3 15.01 -26.36 -5.01
C LEU A 3 14.14 -26.41 -3.75
N GLU A 4 14.74 -26.10 -2.60
CA GLU A 4 13.98 -25.78 -1.40
C GLU A 4 12.97 -24.70 -1.78
N LEU A 5 11.69 -25.06 -1.72
CA LEU A 5 10.56 -24.14 -1.82
C LEU A 5 10.70 -23.16 -0.66
N LEU A 6 11.41 -22.05 -0.87
CA LEU A 6 11.35 -20.89 -0.01
C LEU A 6 9.88 -20.47 0.02
N GLU A 7 9.18 -20.90 1.07
CA GLU A 7 7.76 -20.60 1.25
C GLU A 7 7.58 -19.09 1.13
N ARG A 8 6.80 -18.69 0.13
CA ARG A 8 6.50 -17.28 -0.09
C ARG A 8 5.86 -16.74 1.20
N PRO A 9 6.40 -15.67 1.82
CA PRO A 9 5.88 -15.19 3.09
C PRO A 9 4.45 -14.68 2.90
N TYR A 10 3.45 -15.48 3.24
CA TYR A 10 2.06 -15.11 3.08
C TYR A 10 1.67 -14.09 4.15
N LEU A 11 1.03 -12.99 3.75
CA LEU A 11 0.44 -12.03 4.70
C LEU A 11 -0.98 -12.45 5.02
N SER A 12 -1.32 -12.47 6.30
CA SER A 12 -2.72 -12.57 6.71
C SER A 12 -3.54 -11.37 6.21
N ALA A 13 -4.86 -11.52 6.13
CA ALA A 13 -5.74 -10.42 5.73
C ALA A 13 -5.60 -9.18 6.64
N GLN A 14 -5.35 -9.40 7.93
CA GLN A 14 -5.12 -8.33 8.91
C GLN A 14 -3.82 -7.58 8.62
N GLU A 15 -2.71 -8.29 8.42
CA GLU A 15 -1.43 -7.65 8.09
C GLU A 15 -1.48 -6.92 6.76
N LEU A 16 -2.21 -7.44 5.78
CA LEU A 16 -2.42 -6.78 4.51
C LEU A 16 -3.14 -5.43 4.70
N ALA A 17 -4.19 -5.40 5.53
CA ALA A 17 -4.89 -4.16 5.89
C ALA A 17 -3.96 -3.19 6.65
N ASP A 18 -3.17 -3.69 7.60
CA ASP A 18 -2.26 -2.86 8.39
C ASP A 18 -1.16 -2.23 7.51
N VAL A 19 -0.57 -3.00 6.58
CA VAL A 19 0.41 -2.46 5.62
C VAL A 19 -0.21 -1.39 4.72
N ALA A 20 -1.47 -1.55 4.30
CA ALA A 20 -2.15 -0.53 3.52
C ALA A 20 -2.48 0.73 4.33
N ARG A 21 -2.85 0.57 5.60
CA ARG A 21 -3.05 1.68 6.54
C ARG A 21 -1.75 2.46 6.76
N ASP A 22 -0.62 1.77 6.91
CA ASP A 22 0.69 2.39 7.02
C ASP A 22 1.05 3.18 5.77
N ILE A 23 0.88 2.59 4.57
CA ILE A 23 1.10 3.29 3.29
C ILE A 23 0.24 4.57 3.23
N ARG A 24 -1.03 4.51 3.64
CA ARG A 24 -1.91 5.68 3.68
C ARG A 24 -1.39 6.76 4.62
N ASN A 25 -1.00 6.39 5.83
CA ASN A 25 -0.44 7.30 6.82
C ASN A 25 0.84 7.98 6.30
N LEU A 26 1.72 7.23 5.64
CA LEU A 26 2.92 7.76 5.00
C LEU A 26 2.59 8.76 3.88
N TYR A 27 1.58 8.48 3.05
CA TYR A 27 1.12 9.45 2.04
C TYR A 27 0.46 10.69 2.66
N TRP A 28 -0.24 10.56 3.79
CA TRP A 28 -0.74 11.70 4.56
C TRP A 28 0.42 12.58 5.05
N VAL A 29 1.50 11.97 5.57
CA VAL A 29 2.71 12.71 5.95
C VAL A 29 3.30 13.45 4.74
N ILE A 30 3.38 12.82 3.56
CA ILE A 30 3.85 13.47 2.33
C ILE A 30 2.95 14.67 1.97
N ARG A 31 1.63 14.55 2.09
CA ARG A 31 0.69 15.65 1.81
C ARG A 31 0.88 16.84 2.76
N ASN A 32 1.19 16.59 4.02
CA ASN A 32 1.40 17.61 5.05
C ASN A 32 2.86 18.13 5.11
N THR A 33 3.71 17.77 4.16
CA THR A 33 5.08 18.29 4.07
C THR A 33 5.21 19.34 2.98
N ARG A 34 5.89 20.46 3.30
CA ARG A 34 6.18 21.51 2.35
C ARG A 34 7.41 21.15 1.49
N ARG A 35 7.24 21.19 0.17
CA ARG A 35 8.34 20.98 -0.79
C ARG A 35 9.42 22.05 -0.60
N GLY A 36 10.68 21.67 -0.79
CA GLY A 36 11.84 22.55 -0.61
C GLY A 36 12.28 22.75 0.85
N ILE A 37 11.37 22.54 1.82
CA ILE A 37 11.69 22.63 3.26
C ILE A 37 11.88 21.23 3.86
N HIS A 38 10.98 20.30 3.53
CA HIS A 38 10.93 18.98 4.16
C HIS A 38 11.43 17.86 3.24
N ASP A 39 12.25 18.15 2.24
CA ASP A 39 12.61 17.17 1.19
C ASP A 39 13.37 15.96 1.76
N ALA A 40 14.25 16.15 2.73
CA ALA A 40 14.91 15.04 3.43
C ALA A 40 13.89 14.12 4.16
N LYS A 41 12.89 14.72 4.82
CA LYS A 41 11.79 13.97 5.45
C LYS A 41 10.96 13.23 4.40
N ARG A 42 10.64 13.87 3.27
CA ARG A 42 9.91 13.25 2.15
C ARG A 42 10.64 12.03 1.58
N ARG A 43 11.96 12.14 1.36
CA ARG A 43 12.79 11.01 0.88
C ARG A 43 12.72 9.82 1.83
N ARG A 44 12.88 10.05 3.14
CA ARG A 44 12.72 8.99 4.17
C ARG A 44 11.35 8.32 4.11
N VAL A 45 10.29 9.10 3.93
CA VAL A 45 8.93 8.54 3.82
C VAL A 45 8.77 7.73 2.53
N TYR A 46 9.34 8.17 1.40
CA TYR A 46 9.32 7.38 0.17
C TYR A 46 10.09 6.06 0.29
N TYR A 47 11.20 6.00 1.04
CA TYR A 47 11.90 4.75 1.31
C TYR A 47 11.04 3.77 2.10
N LYS A 48 10.37 4.22 3.17
CA LYS A 48 9.40 3.38 3.91
C LYS A 48 8.28 2.84 3.02
N ILE A 49 7.73 3.70 2.16
CA ILE A 49 6.71 3.27 1.18
C ILE A 49 7.27 2.20 0.23
N ALA A 50 8.54 2.31 -0.19
CA ALA A 50 9.17 1.30 -1.05
C ALA A 50 9.36 -0.05 -0.33
N GLU A 51 9.73 -0.02 0.95
CA GLU A 51 9.82 -1.23 1.80
C GLU A 51 8.47 -1.94 1.91
N HIS A 52 7.39 -1.22 2.21
CA HIS A 52 6.04 -1.80 2.27
C HIS A 52 5.61 -2.37 0.91
N LYS A 53 5.90 -1.69 -0.21
CA LYS A 53 5.62 -2.25 -1.55
C LYS A 53 6.36 -3.55 -1.80
N LYS A 54 7.65 -3.61 -1.42
CA LYS A 54 8.46 -4.83 -1.55
C LYS A 54 7.83 -5.96 -0.71
N ARG A 55 7.42 -5.67 0.53
CA ARG A 55 6.73 -6.64 1.40
C ARG A 55 5.46 -7.19 0.74
N LEU A 56 4.60 -6.33 0.19
CA LEU A 56 3.38 -6.75 -0.51
C LEU A 56 3.68 -7.61 -1.75
N LEU A 57 4.67 -7.23 -2.56
CA LEU A 57 5.09 -7.99 -3.74
C LEU A 57 5.65 -9.36 -3.36
N MET A 58 6.51 -9.42 -2.34
CA MET A 58 7.04 -10.70 -1.86
C MET A 58 5.92 -11.58 -1.31
N ALA A 59 4.85 -11.00 -0.77
CA ALA A 59 3.80 -11.76 -0.10
C ALA A 59 2.75 -12.43 -0.99
N GLY A 60 2.60 -12.02 -2.25
CA GLY A 60 1.49 -12.53 -3.06
C GLY A 60 0.77 -11.49 -3.87
N VAL A 61 0.79 -10.25 -3.37
CA VAL A 61 -0.19 -9.25 -3.79
C VAL A 61 0.06 -8.85 -5.23
N SER A 62 -0.99 -8.87 -6.03
CA SER A 62 -0.90 -8.53 -7.45
C SER A 62 -0.45 -7.08 -7.62
N LYS A 63 0.30 -6.83 -8.70
CA LYS A 63 0.82 -5.50 -9.02
C LYS A 63 -0.33 -4.50 -9.20
N GLU A 64 -1.43 -4.96 -9.77
CA GLU A 64 -2.66 -4.23 -10.03
C GLU A 64 -3.28 -3.72 -8.72
N MET A 65 -3.38 -4.60 -7.70
CA MET A 65 -3.88 -4.23 -6.37
C MET A 65 -2.98 -3.20 -5.68
N ILE A 66 -1.65 -3.38 -5.76
CA ILE A 66 -0.70 -2.42 -5.19
C ILE A 66 -0.81 -1.07 -5.91
N LEU A 67 -0.91 -1.06 -7.23
CA LEU A 67 -1.08 0.18 -8.01
C LEU A 67 -2.42 0.86 -7.69
N GLY A 68 -3.51 0.09 -7.51
CA GLY A 68 -4.80 0.59 -7.06
C GLY A 68 -4.73 1.32 -5.71
N LEU A 69 -4.10 0.68 -4.72
CA LEU A 69 -3.82 1.31 -3.42
C LEU A 69 -3.04 2.62 -3.57
N LEU A 70 -1.94 2.62 -4.35
CA LEU A 70 -1.10 3.81 -4.51
C LEU A 70 -1.82 4.94 -5.25
N ARG A 71 -2.62 4.64 -6.28
CA ARG A 71 -3.46 5.63 -6.97
C ARG A 71 -4.40 6.30 -5.98
N CYS A 72 -5.09 5.51 -5.16
CA CYS A 72 -5.98 6.01 -4.13
C CYS A 72 -5.26 6.86 -3.08
N CYS A 73 -4.09 6.44 -2.58
CA CYS A 73 -3.35 7.19 -1.55
C CYS A 73 -2.75 8.52 -2.06
N ARG A 74 -2.46 8.59 -3.36
CA ARG A 74 -1.95 9.78 -4.05
C ARG A 74 -3.02 10.80 -4.40
N ALA A 75 -4.27 10.37 -4.57
CA ALA A 75 -5.39 11.27 -4.77
C ALA A 75 -5.56 12.22 -3.58
N ARG A 76 -6.11 13.42 -3.83
CA ARG A 76 -6.42 14.39 -2.76
C ARG A 76 -7.44 13.80 -1.78
N ASP A 77 -8.43 13.10 -2.31
CA ASP A 77 -9.47 12.41 -1.55
C ASP A 77 -9.42 10.90 -1.81
N CYS A 78 -9.62 10.08 -0.75
CA CYS A 78 -9.73 8.62 -0.91
C CYS A 78 -10.98 8.35 -1.75
N GLN A 79 -10.79 7.93 -3.01
CA GLN A 79 -11.88 7.77 -3.98
C GLN A 79 -12.82 6.58 -3.64
N GLY A 80 -12.54 5.80 -2.58
CA GLY A 80 -13.35 4.65 -2.19
C GLY A 80 -13.30 3.46 -3.17
N GLN A 81 -12.72 3.67 -4.35
CA GLN A 81 -12.47 2.68 -5.40
C GLN A 81 -10.98 2.34 -5.41
N ASP A 82 -10.64 1.09 -5.74
CA ASP A 82 -9.28 0.54 -5.88
C ASP A 82 -8.40 0.35 -4.63
N CYS A 83 -8.75 0.91 -3.47
CA CYS A 83 -7.99 0.68 -2.25
C CYS A 83 -8.68 -0.34 -1.34
N PHE A 84 -8.01 -1.45 -1.09
CA PHE A 84 -8.53 -2.56 -0.28
C PHE A 84 -8.67 -2.25 1.21
N ASP A 85 -8.17 -1.10 1.70
CA ASP A 85 -8.32 -0.63 3.08
C ASP A 85 -8.98 0.78 3.16
N CYS A 86 -9.56 1.34 2.08
CA CYS A 86 -10.08 2.73 2.14
C CYS A 86 -11.17 2.87 3.23
N PRO A 87 -11.13 3.89 4.10
CA PRO A 87 -12.13 4.06 5.16
C PRO A 87 -13.49 4.48 4.57
N ASN A 88 -13.49 5.06 3.38
CA ASN A 88 -14.67 5.38 2.57
C ASN A 88 -14.93 4.32 1.49
N ARG A 89 -14.52 3.06 1.71
CA ARG A 89 -14.82 1.98 0.76
C ARG A 89 -16.34 1.87 0.65
N ARG A 90 -16.91 2.47 -0.41
CA ARG A 90 -18.25 2.13 -0.85
C ARG A 90 -18.19 0.64 -1.12
N SER A 91 -19.00 -0.12 -0.41
CA SER A 91 -19.18 -1.56 -0.58
C SER A 91 -19.67 -1.82 -2.01
N GLN A 92 -18.75 -1.81 -2.97
CA GLN A 92 -18.99 -2.44 -4.26
C GLN A 92 -18.89 -3.95 -4.00
N SER A 93 -20.06 -4.46 -3.62
CA SER A 93 -20.64 -5.73 -4.02
C SER A 93 -19.87 -6.46 -5.13
N THR A 94 -19.66 -7.75 -4.90
CA THR A 94 -19.39 -8.82 -5.87
C THR A 94 -18.09 -8.76 -6.68
N TYR A 95 -17.04 -9.37 -6.16
CA TYR A 95 -16.23 -10.27 -7.00
C TYR A 95 -16.75 -11.69 -6.73
N LYS A 96 -17.54 -12.22 -7.67
CA LYS A 96 -17.76 -13.66 -7.76
C LYS A 96 -16.41 -14.30 -8.11
N ILE A 97 -15.98 -15.22 -7.25
CA ILE A 97 -15.01 -16.27 -7.60
C ILE A 97 -15.73 -17.26 -8.51
#